data_AF-A0A381ZL84-F1
#
_entry.id   AF-A0A381ZL84-F1
#
_cell.length_a   1.000
_cell.length_b   1.000
_cell.length_c   1.000
_cell.angle_alpha   90.00
_cell.angle_beta   90.00
_cell.angle_gamma   90.00
#
_symmetry.space_group_name_H-M   'P 1'
#
loop_
_entity.id
_entity.type
_entity.pdbx_description
1 polymer ?
#
loop_
_entity_poly.entity_id
_entity_poly.type
_entity_poly.pdbx_seq_one_letter_code
_entity_poly.pdbx_strand_id
1 'polypeptide(L)' 'MRHAIVVLWFLMSSSVVQAQPNTYDLPIKEHMFENGLRLLVLEQSGSHRVSCKIFFDMGALNEIPGELGSA' A
#
# COMPACT_ATOMS: atom_id res chain seq x y z
N MET A 1 -38.01 -14.53 -34.38
CA MET A 1 -36.57 -14.89 -34.48
C MET A 1 -35.63 -13.69 -34.26
N ARG A 2 -35.94 -12.48 -34.75
CA ARG A 2 -35.10 -11.27 -34.55
C ARG A 2 -34.84 -10.90 -33.08
N HIS A 3 -35.84 -11.01 -32.20
CA HIS A 3 -35.69 -10.69 -30.76
C HIS A 3 -34.80 -11.69 -30.00
N ALA A 4 -34.79 -12.96 -30.41
CA ALA A 4 -33.95 -13.98 -29.79
C ALA A 4 -32.45 -13.72 -30.05
N ILE A 5 -32.12 -13.20 -31.23
CA ILE A 5 -30.75 -12.84 -31.60
C ILE A 5 -30.27 -11.64 -30.76
N VAL A 6 -31.11 -10.62 -30.56
CA VAL A 6 -30.75 -9.45 -29.76
C VAL A 6 -30.46 -9.82 -28.30
N VAL A 7 -31.26 -10.72 -27.72
CA VAL A 7 -31.04 -11.22 -26.35
C VAL A 7 -29.74 -12.02 -26.25
N LEU A 8 -29.43 -12.86 -27.25
CA LEU A 8 -28.20 -13.63 -27.28
C LEU A 8 -26.94 -12.74 -27.39
N TRP A 9 -27.02 -11.65 -28.16
CA TRP A 9 -25.93 -10.67 -28.25
C TRP A 9 -25.73 -9.90 -26.94
N PHE A 10 -26.81 -9.62 -26.20
CA PHE A 10 -26.73 -8.95 -24.90
C PHE A 10 -26.07 -9.83 -23.82
N LEU A 11 -26.37 -11.12 -23.83
CA LEU A 11 -25.77 -12.13 -22.93
C LEU A 11 -24.28 -12.39 -23.22
N MET A 12 -23.84 -12.22 -24.48
CA MET A 12 -22.43 -12.40 -24.88
C MET A 12 -21.57 -11.16 -24.59
N SER A 13 -22.19 -10.00 -24.34
CA SER A 13 -21.47 -8.73 -24.10
C SER A 13 -21.10 -8.50 -22.63
N SER A 14 -21.57 -9.33 -21.70
CA SER A 14 -21.17 -9.28 -20.29
C SER A 14 -19.74 -9.80 -20.13
N SER A 15 -18.78 -8.92 -20.40
CA SER A 15 -17.38 -9.08 -20.02
C SER A 15 -17.33 -9.11 -18.49
N VAL A 16 -16.99 -10.26 -17.90
CA VAL A 16 -16.73 -10.34 -16.45
C VAL A 16 -15.44 -9.58 -16.19
N VAL A 17 -15.55 -8.32 -15.77
CA VAL A 17 -14.42 -7.54 -15.26
C VAL A 17 -14.04 -8.17 -13.93
N GLN A 18 -13.11 -9.13 -13.98
CA GLN A 18 -12.55 -9.72 -12.78
C GLN A 18 -11.63 -8.70 -12.13
N ALA A 19 -12.02 -8.19 -10.95
CA ALA A 19 -11.14 -7.36 -10.14
C ALA A 19 -9.87 -8.17 -9.85
N GLN A 20 -8.73 -7.75 -10.41
CA GLN A 20 -7.46 -8.31 -10.02
C GLN A 20 -7.20 -7.85 -8.59
N PRO A 21 -7.09 -8.77 -7.62
CA PRO A 21 -6.65 -8.37 -6.29
C PRO A 21 -5.26 -7.80 -6.50
N ASN A 22 -5.12 -6.50 -6.27
CA ASN A 22 -3.86 -5.78 -6.38
C ASN A 22 -2.96 -6.21 -5.22
N THR A 23 -2.48 -7.45 -5.31
CA THR A 23 -1.66 -8.10 -4.31
C THR A 23 -0.25 -7.64 -4.59
N TYR A 24 0.05 -6.40 -4.18
CA TYR A 24 1.44 -6.00 -4.04
C TYR A 24 2.03 -6.86 -2.93
N ASP A 25 2.73 -7.91 -3.31
CA ASP A 25 3.54 -8.70 -2.40
C ASP A 25 4.77 -7.86 -2.03
N LEU A 26 4.69 -7.21 -0.87
CA LEU A 26 5.81 -6.47 -0.29
C LEU A 26 6.43 -7.38 0.77
N PRO A 27 7.54 -8.08 0.47
CA PRO A 27 8.20 -9.00 1.40
C PRO A 27 8.97 -8.23 2.48
N ILE A 28 8.25 -7.48 3.31
CA ILE A 28 8.82 -6.68 4.39
C ILE A 28 9.27 -7.63 5.50
N LYS A 29 10.56 -7.58 5.83
CA LYS A 29 11.11 -8.23 7.02
C LYS A 29 11.00 -7.26 8.19
N GLU A 30 10.39 -7.70 9.29
CA GLU A 30 10.23 -6.90 10.50
C GLU A 30 11.23 -7.34 11.58
N HIS A 31 11.91 -6.37 12.17
CA HIS A 31 12.76 -6.56 13.34
C HIS A 31 12.28 -5.65 14.47
N MET A 32 11.97 -6.25 15.63
CA MET A 32 11.65 -5.54 16.86
C MET A 32 12.84 -5.57 17.80
N PHE A 33 13.27 -4.40 18.26
CA PHE A 33 14.33 -4.27 19.26
C PHE A 33 13.76 -4.17 20.68
N GLU A 34 14.59 -4.45 21.69
CA GLU A 34 14.18 -4.43 23.10
C GLU A 34 13.66 -3.05 23.57
N ASN A 35 14.13 -1.97 22.95
CA ASN A 35 13.70 -0.60 23.25
C ASN A 35 12.39 -0.20 22.53
N GLY A 36 11.72 -1.13 21.84
CA GLY A 36 10.47 -0.89 21.11
C GLY A 36 10.64 -0.30 19.71
N LEU A 37 11.88 -0.04 19.25
CA LEU A 37 12.12 0.37 17.87
C LEU A 37 11.74 -0.79 16.91
N ARG A 38 11.10 -0.42 15.80
CA ARG A 38 10.70 -1.32 14.74
C ARG A 38 11.44 -0.98 13.46
N LEU A 39 12.21 -1.92 12.93
CA LEU A 39 12.88 -1.81 11.64
C LEU A 39 12.14 -2.66 10.61
N LEU A 40 11.67 -2.01 9.57
CA LEU A 40 11.00 -2.63 8.43
C LEU A 40 11.97 -2.61 7.23
N VAL A 41 12.30 -3.79 6.70
CA VAL A 41 13.26 -3.95 5.62
C VAL A 41 12.56 -4.51 4.40
N LEU A 42 12.64 -3.79 3.28
CA LEU A 42 12.23 -4.27 1.96
C LEU A 42 13.49 -4.48 1.12
N GLU A 43 13.84 -5.73 0.86
CA GLU A 43 14.96 -6.07 -0.01
C GLU A 43 14.55 -5.94 -1.49
N GLN A 44 15.36 -5.24 -2.28
CA GLN A 44 15.15 -5.08 -3.71
C GLN A 44 16.37 -5.59 -4.47
N SER A 45 16.33 -6.86 -4.88
CA SER A 45 17.37 -7.48 -5.69
C SER A 45 17.48 -6.77 -7.04
N GLY A 46 18.56 -6.03 -7.25
CA GLY A 46 18.80 -5.23 -8.46
C GLY A 46 18.91 -3.72 -8.22
N SER A 47 18.59 -3.24 -7.01
CA SER A 47 18.89 -1.86 -6.62
C SER A 47 20.35 -1.73 -6.16
N HIS A 48 21.07 -0.74 -6.68
CA HIS A 48 22.37 -0.32 -6.17
C HIS A 48 22.27 0.80 -5.12
N ARG A 49 21.04 1.20 -4.75
CA ARG A 49 20.76 2.28 -3.80
C ARG A 49 20.02 1.74 -2.61
N VAL A 50 20.45 2.17 -1.44
CA VAL A 50 19.75 1.98 -0.17
C VAL A 50 19.06 3.29 0.18
N SER A 51 17.80 3.22 0.60
CA SER A 51 17.07 4.34 1.17
C SER A 51 16.55 3.94 2.55
N CYS A 52 16.64 4.86 3.50
CA CYS A 52 16.15 4.69 4.85
C CYS A 52 15.26 5.89 5.19
N LYS A 53 14.17 5.63 5.90
CA LYS A 53 13.31 6.65 6.50
C LYS A 53 13.14 6.30 7.96
N ILE A 54 13.25 7.30 8.81
CA ILE A 54 12.99 7.17 10.24
C ILE A 54 11.68 7.89 10.51
N PHE A 55 10.78 7.22 11.20
CA PHE A 55 9.48 7.76 11.57
C PHE A 55 9.39 7.78 13.10
N PHE A 56 8.85 8.87 13.62
CA PHE A 56 8.45 8.99 15.00
C PHE A 56 6.96 9.30 15.03
N ASP A 57 6.26 8.76 16.02
CA ASP A 57 4.87 9.12 16.28
C ASP A 57 4.81 10.43 17.09
N MET A 58 5.38 11.47 16.49
CA MET A 58 5.47 12.82 17.02
C MET A 58 5.37 13.82 15.86
N GLY A 59 4.76 14.96 16.13
CA GLY A 59 4.67 16.08 15.21
C GLY A 59 4.08 17.31 15.88
N ALA A 60 3.64 18.29 15.08
CA ALA A 60 3.08 19.55 15.58
C ALA A 60 1.90 19.37 16.57
N LEU A 61 1.12 18.29 16.44
CA LEU A 61 0.01 17.98 17.35
C LEU A 61 0.46 17.62 18.77
N ASN A 62 1.72 17.23 18.93
CA ASN A 62 2.31 16.81 20.20
C ASN A 62 3.14 17.93 20.84
N GLU A 63 3.22 19.11 20.22
CA GLU A 63 3.98 20.24 20.75
C GLU A 63 3.35 20.79 22.02
N ILE A 64 4.21 21.21 22.95
CA ILE A 64 3.79 21.88 24.17
C ILE A 64 3.37 23.32 23.78
N PRO A 65 2.24 23.84 24.29
CA PRO A 65 1.88 25.23 24.05
C PRO A 65 3.02 26.19 24.44
N GLY A 66 3.48 26.99 23.48
CA GLY A 66 4.63 27.87 23.64
C GLY A 66 5.93 27.36 22.97
N GLU A 67 5.95 26.12 22.48
CA GLU A 67 7.06 25.50 21.74
C GLU A 67 6.68 25.17 20.29
N LEU A 68 5.96 26.09 19.62
CA LEU A 68 5.47 25.86 18.26
C LEU A 68 6.61 25.75 17.25
N GLY A 69 6.56 24.73 16.39
CA GLY A 69 7.58 24.46 15.36
C GLY A 69 8.84 23.79 15.89
N SER A 70 8.75 23.09 17.01
CA SER A 70 9.84 22.33 17.62
C SER A 70 9.97 20.91 17.09
N ALA A 71 8.91 20.38 16.48
CA ALA A 71 8.87 19.05 15.87
C ALA A 71 9.42 19.02 14.43
#